data_AF-A0A1M4YXK8-F1
#
_entry.id   AF-A0A1M4YXK8-F1
#
_cell.length_a   1.000
_cell.length_b   1.000
_cell.length_c   1.000
_cell.angle_alpha   90.00
_cell.angle_beta   90.00
_cell.angle_gamma   90.00
#
_symmetry.space_group_name_H-M   'P 1'
#
loop_
_entity.id
_entity.type
_entity.pdbx_description
1 polymer ?
#
loop_
_entity_poly.entity_id
_entity_poly.type
_entity_poly.pdbx_seq_one_letter_code
_entity_poly.pdbx_strand_id
1 'polypeptide(L)'
;MEFEILINCSFADILTDTNLSPVNRKNIISLINDYEDSDWMYTHFQNFIWDNIAETSLSHKERESLVNNHHTLLTSAAKNLRLSDKKGDVSKGSEIAEIVLYAIMKHHFKALPAVPKIFYKQNPQDNAKGADSVHIIVEDDDFSLWFGEAKFYNSIEDARLPEIITSIKNSLSTDKLKKENSIITNVADIESLITDTCLKDKIKKSLSPRASIDNLKPKLHIPILLLHECSITKSHSVMSEEYKNEIVKYHQERANAFFKKQIDKIGTIPHYSSIAFHLIFFPVPLKKAIVDKFLSTADFYKNY
;
A
#
# COMPACT_ATOMS: atom_id res chain seq x y z
N MET A 1 -6.02 1.75 14.27
CA MET A 1 -4.62 1.69 13.82
C MET A 1 -3.79 2.12 15.00
N GLU A 2 -2.87 1.27 15.44
CA GLU A 2 -2.14 1.42 16.71
C GLU A 2 -0.70 1.90 16.50
N PHE A 3 -0.42 2.59 15.40
CA PHE A 3 0.88 3.21 15.12
C PHE A 3 0.79 4.72 15.29
N GLU A 4 1.82 5.33 15.87
CA GLU A 4 1.89 6.79 16.01
C GLU A 4 2.14 7.42 14.63
N ILE A 5 1.42 8.50 14.34
CA ILE A 5 1.53 9.25 13.09
C ILE A 5 2.31 10.53 13.37
N LEU A 6 3.52 10.62 12.81
CA LEU A 6 4.40 11.78 12.98
C LEU A 6 4.16 12.87 11.93
N ILE A 7 3.77 12.47 10.72
CA ILE A 7 3.47 13.38 9.61
C ILE A 7 2.14 12.94 9.02
N ASN A 8 1.22 13.89 8.83
CA ASN A 8 -0.01 13.72 8.06
C ASN A 8 -0.43 15.09 7.51
N CYS A 9 0.13 15.47 6.37
CA CYS A 9 -0.07 16.80 5.80
C CYS A 9 0.03 16.80 4.27
N SER A 10 -0.28 17.95 3.67
CA SER A 10 0.01 18.18 2.26
C SER A 10 1.53 18.26 2.06
N PHE A 11 2.02 17.78 0.92
CA PHE A 11 3.42 18.00 0.55
C PHE A 11 3.75 19.49 0.39
N ALA A 12 2.76 20.30 0.01
CA ALA A 12 2.93 21.75 -0.11
C ALA A 12 3.39 22.40 1.21
N ASP A 13 3.01 21.82 2.36
CA ASP A 13 3.32 22.35 3.70
C ASP A 13 4.79 22.15 4.09
N ILE A 14 5.49 21.22 3.44
CA ILE A 14 6.89 20.85 3.75
C ILE A 14 7.82 21.00 2.52
N LEU A 15 7.33 21.66 1.47
CA LEU A 15 8.05 21.84 0.22
C LEU A 15 9.27 22.74 0.44
N THR A 16 10.45 22.25 0.03
CA THR A 16 11.69 23.04 0.10
C THR A 16 12.01 23.76 -1.22
N ASP A 17 11.66 23.18 -2.36
CA ASP A 17 11.86 23.77 -3.69
C ASP A 17 10.57 24.44 -4.18
N THR A 18 10.42 25.74 -3.95
CA THR A 18 9.18 26.49 -4.26
C THR A 18 8.86 26.57 -5.76
N ASN A 19 9.80 26.23 -6.63
CA ASN A 19 9.57 26.18 -8.08
C ASN A 19 9.00 24.82 -8.52
N LEU A 20 9.00 23.82 -7.65
CA LEU A 20 8.49 22.50 -7.95
C LEU A 20 6.97 22.54 -8.11
N SER A 21 6.48 22.08 -9.27
CA SER A 21 5.06 22.07 -9.61
C SER A 21 4.75 20.91 -10.55
N PRO A 22 3.57 20.26 -10.45
CA PRO A 22 2.47 20.53 -9.51
C PRO A 22 2.62 19.81 -8.16
N VAL A 23 2.17 20.43 -7.06
CA VAL A 23 2.27 19.86 -5.69
C VAL A 23 0.92 19.66 -4.96
N ASN A 24 -0.16 20.21 -5.50
CA ASN A 24 -1.43 20.43 -4.80
C ASN A 24 -2.17 19.14 -4.40
N ARG A 25 -1.93 18.02 -5.12
CA ARG A 25 -2.56 16.71 -4.88
C ARG A 25 -1.54 15.69 -4.40
N LYS A 26 -0.62 16.12 -3.55
CA LYS A 26 0.43 15.29 -2.97
C LYS A 26 0.33 15.36 -1.46
N ASN A 27 0.25 14.20 -0.82
CA ASN A 27 0.13 14.07 0.62
C ASN A 27 1.21 13.14 1.15
N ILE A 28 1.55 13.32 2.43
CA ILE A 28 2.59 12.54 3.10
C ILE A 28 2.05 12.03 4.42
N ILE A 29 2.33 10.76 4.68
CA ILE A 29 2.07 10.12 5.96
C ILE A 29 3.35 9.45 6.44
N SER A 30 3.70 9.64 7.70
CA SER A 30 4.79 8.92 8.37
C SER A 30 4.25 8.22 9.60
N LEU A 31 4.29 6.90 9.61
CA LEU A 31 3.90 6.08 10.75
C LEU A 31 5.14 5.45 11.39
N ILE A 32 5.10 5.29 12.72
CA ILE A 32 6.16 4.62 13.47
C ILE A 32 5.58 3.59 14.45
N ASN A 33 6.39 2.61 14.83
CA ASN A 33 6.05 1.60 15.83
C ASN A 33 6.80 1.89 17.14
N ASP A 34 6.21 1.46 18.26
CA ASP A 34 6.70 1.75 19.61
C ASP A 34 7.84 0.82 20.05
N TYR A 35 8.41 1.12 21.22
CA TYR A 35 9.45 0.37 21.90
C TYR A 35 8.96 -0.10 23.27
N GLU A 36 9.35 -1.31 23.65
CA GLU A 36 9.09 -1.90 24.96
C GLU A 36 10.39 -2.52 25.48
N ASP A 37 10.72 -2.31 26.76
CA ASP A 37 11.95 -2.82 27.37
C ASP A 37 13.25 -2.53 26.60
N SER A 38 13.33 -1.34 25.99
CA SER A 38 14.44 -0.90 25.13
C SER A 38 14.51 -1.57 23.74
N ASP A 39 13.53 -2.39 23.39
CA ASP A 39 13.46 -3.08 22.11
C ASP A 39 12.30 -2.55 21.25
N TRP A 40 12.54 -2.44 19.94
CA TRP A 40 11.46 -2.14 18.99
C TRP A 40 10.41 -3.25 19.06
N MET A 41 9.12 -2.91 19.16
CA MET A 41 8.06 -3.89 19.40
C MET A 41 7.78 -4.77 18.17
N TYR A 42 8.68 -5.72 17.90
CA TYR A 42 8.61 -6.63 16.75
C TYR A 42 7.33 -7.45 16.74
N THR A 43 6.91 -7.92 17.92
CA THR A 43 5.68 -8.69 18.08
C THR A 43 4.45 -7.88 17.67
N HIS A 44 4.36 -6.62 18.07
CA HIS A 44 3.25 -5.74 17.68
C HIS A 44 3.16 -5.56 16.16
N PHE A 45 4.28 -5.29 15.49
CA PHE A 45 4.30 -5.16 14.03
C PHE A 45 4.00 -6.49 13.30
N GLN A 46 4.51 -7.62 13.82
CA GLN A 46 4.19 -8.94 13.26
C GLN A 46 2.70 -9.26 13.41
N ASN A 47 2.12 -9.01 14.58
CA ASN A 47 0.69 -9.18 14.81
C ASN A 47 -0.11 -8.31 13.83
N PHE A 48 0.27 -7.04 13.64
CA PHE A 48 -0.38 -6.18 12.65
C PHE A 48 -0.38 -6.77 11.23
N ILE A 49 0.72 -7.40 10.79
CA ILE A 49 0.76 -8.10 9.50
C ILE A 49 -0.22 -9.29 9.50
N TRP A 50 -0.15 -10.15 10.52
CA TRP A 50 -0.94 -11.38 10.59
C TRP A 50 -2.43 -11.15 10.83
N ASP A 51 -2.80 -10.10 11.54
CA ASP A 51 -4.18 -9.69 11.78
C ASP A 51 -4.85 -9.15 10.51
N ASN A 52 -4.05 -8.71 9.53
CA ASN A 52 -4.54 -8.10 8.28
C ASN A 52 -4.24 -8.94 7.04
N ILE A 53 -3.57 -10.09 7.16
CA ILE A 53 -3.22 -10.94 6.02
C ILE A 53 -4.45 -11.37 5.21
N ALA A 54 -5.57 -11.67 5.89
CA ALA A 54 -6.80 -12.10 5.27
C ALA A 54 -7.39 -11.08 4.29
N GLU A 55 -7.15 -9.78 4.52
CA GLU A 55 -7.73 -8.69 3.71
C GLU A 55 -7.29 -8.71 2.24
N THR A 56 -6.09 -9.20 1.97
CA THR A 56 -5.54 -9.28 0.60
C THR A 56 -5.44 -10.70 0.07
N SER A 57 -5.43 -11.70 0.96
CA SER A 57 -5.22 -13.12 0.61
C SER A 57 -6.51 -13.92 0.47
N LEU A 58 -7.66 -13.40 0.90
CA LEU A 58 -8.97 -14.03 0.77
C LEU A 58 -9.98 -13.10 0.11
N SER A 59 -10.92 -13.67 -0.65
CA SER A 59 -12.10 -12.95 -1.15
C SER A 59 -12.99 -12.46 -0.02
N HIS A 60 -13.80 -11.42 -0.26
CA HIS A 60 -14.77 -10.95 0.74
C HIS A 60 -15.70 -12.10 1.20
N LYS A 61 -16.18 -12.92 0.27
CA LYS A 61 -17.05 -14.07 0.59
C LYS A 61 -16.37 -15.12 1.48
N GLU A 62 -15.09 -15.40 1.28
CA GLU A 62 -14.34 -16.32 2.15
C GLU A 62 -14.14 -15.74 3.55
N ARG A 63 -13.89 -14.43 3.65
CA ARG A 63 -13.77 -13.77 4.97
C ARG A 63 -15.09 -13.81 5.73
N GLU A 64 -16.20 -13.50 5.07
CA GLU A 64 -17.54 -13.54 5.67
C GLU A 64 -17.92 -14.96 6.14
N SER A 65 -17.57 -16.00 5.38
CA SER A 65 -17.87 -17.39 5.77
C SER A 65 -17.02 -17.89 6.95
N LEU A 66 -15.91 -17.22 7.24
CA LEU A 66 -14.95 -17.59 8.28
C LEU A 66 -14.92 -16.61 9.47
N VAL A 67 -15.89 -15.70 9.58
CA VAL A 67 -15.91 -14.62 10.61
C VAL A 67 -15.77 -15.13 12.05
N ASN A 68 -16.31 -16.32 12.35
CA ASN A 68 -16.21 -16.95 13.67
C ASN A 68 -15.13 -18.04 13.77
N ASN A 69 -14.40 -18.29 12.68
CA ASN A 69 -13.42 -19.38 12.54
C ASN A 69 -12.00 -18.81 12.38
N HIS A 70 -11.55 -18.01 13.35
CA HIS A 70 -10.30 -17.24 13.28
C HIS A 70 -9.06 -18.07 12.91
N HIS A 71 -8.91 -19.27 13.47
CA HIS A 71 -7.78 -20.15 13.12
C HIS A 71 -7.85 -20.63 11.66
N THR A 72 -9.03 -21.01 11.19
CA THR A 72 -9.26 -21.40 9.79
C THR A 72 -9.04 -20.22 8.84
N LEU A 73 -9.46 -19.01 9.23
CA LEU A 73 -9.20 -17.78 8.49
C LEU A 73 -7.69 -17.56 8.27
N LEU A 74 -6.90 -17.62 9.36
CA LEU A 74 -5.44 -17.43 9.30
C LEU A 74 -4.74 -18.50 8.45
N THR A 75 -5.08 -19.78 8.66
CA THR A 75 -4.50 -20.88 7.88
C THR A 75 -4.87 -20.80 6.40
N SER A 76 -6.10 -20.41 6.07
CA SER A 76 -6.55 -20.26 4.68
C SER A 76 -5.86 -19.07 3.99
N ALA A 77 -5.73 -17.95 4.71
CA ALA A 77 -5.00 -16.78 4.24
C ALA A 77 -3.51 -17.10 3.99
N ALA A 78 -2.85 -17.80 4.92
CA ALA A 78 -1.46 -18.21 4.78
C ALA A 78 -1.23 -19.13 3.57
N LYS A 79 -2.16 -20.07 3.30
CA LYS A 79 -2.11 -20.98 2.14
C LYS A 79 -2.08 -20.24 0.80
N ASN A 80 -2.67 -19.05 0.75
CA ASN A 80 -2.73 -18.23 -0.46
C ASN A 80 -1.50 -17.34 -0.70
N LEU A 81 -0.56 -17.25 0.26
CA LEU A 81 0.69 -16.52 0.08
C LEU A 81 1.60 -17.20 -0.96
N ARG A 82 2.31 -16.39 -1.75
CA ARG A 82 3.35 -16.83 -2.68
C ARG A 82 4.73 -16.72 -2.05
N LEU A 83 5.01 -17.61 -1.10
CA LEU A 83 6.34 -17.72 -0.51
C LEU A 83 7.34 -18.17 -1.59
N SER A 84 8.30 -17.30 -1.92
CA SER A 84 9.42 -17.66 -2.79
C SER A 84 10.60 -18.15 -1.95
N ASP A 85 10.79 -19.46 -1.88
CA ASP A 85 11.89 -20.07 -1.09
C ASP A 85 13.27 -19.94 -1.72
N LYS A 86 13.37 -19.41 -2.94
CA LYS A 86 14.63 -19.33 -3.68
C LYS A 86 15.61 -18.38 -2.97
N LYS A 87 16.78 -18.91 -2.58
CA LYS A 87 17.90 -18.09 -2.11
C LYS A 87 18.26 -17.07 -3.20
N GLY A 88 18.29 -15.77 -2.83
CA GLY A 88 18.59 -14.67 -3.75
C GLY A 88 17.37 -14.05 -4.45
N ASP A 89 16.14 -14.46 -4.11
CA ASP A 89 14.95 -13.86 -4.70
C ASP A 89 14.70 -12.43 -4.16
N VAL A 90 14.73 -11.47 -5.08
CA VAL A 90 14.52 -10.04 -4.82
C VAL A 90 13.07 -9.76 -4.34
N SER A 91 12.14 -10.69 -4.59
CA SER A 91 10.74 -10.60 -4.14
C SER A 91 10.52 -10.96 -2.66
N LYS A 92 11.55 -11.44 -1.93
CA LYS A 92 11.39 -11.80 -0.51
C LYS A 92 10.93 -10.60 0.33
N GLY A 93 9.75 -10.74 0.91
CA GLY A 93 9.10 -9.72 1.73
C GLY A 93 8.26 -8.70 0.96
N SER A 94 8.04 -8.86 -0.35
CA SER A 94 7.13 -7.98 -1.10
C SER A 94 5.69 -8.09 -0.58
N GLU A 95 5.23 -9.32 -0.30
CA GLU A 95 3.88 -9.57 0.25
C GLU A 95 3.66 -8.88 1.59
N ILE A 96 4.71 -8.72 2.41
CA ILE A 96 4.62 -7.99 3.68
C ILE A 96 4.25 -6.53 3.42
N ALA A 97 4.90 -5.87 2.46
CA ALA A 97 4.56 -4.49 2.13
C ALA A 97 3.16 -4.38 1.52
N GLU A 98 2.72 -5.35 0.71
CA GLU A 98 1.34 -5.40 0.21
C GLU A 98 0.35 -5.48 1.38
N ILE A 99 0.54 -6.43 2.32
CA ILE A 99 -0.34 -6.61 3.50
C ILE A 99 -0.37 -5.33 4.35
N VAL A 100 0.79 -4.72 4.64
CA VAL A 100 0.88 -3.48 5.42
C VAL A 100 0.14 -2.34 4.72
N LEU A 101 0.29 -2.20 3.39
CA LEU A 101 -0.44 -1.19 2.63
C LEU A 101 -1.95 -1.42 2.71
N TYR A 102 -2.44 -2.66 2.55
CA TYR A 102 -3.86 -2.99 2.74
C TYR A 102 -4.37 -2.59 4.12
N ALA A 103 -3.60 -2.92 5.16
CA ALA A 103 -3.96 -2.60 6.52
C ALA A 103 -4.02 -1.08 6.76
N ILE A 104 -3.07 -0.31 6.24
CA ILE A 104 -3.11 1.16 6.30
C ILE A 104 -4.33 1.71 5.55
N MET A 105 -4.59 1.22 4.34
CA MET A 105 -5.76 1.62 3.55
C MET A 105 -7.09 1.38 4.30
N LYS A 106 -7.24 0.21 4.93
CA LYS A 106 -8.42 -0.11 5.73
C LYS A 106 -8.51 0.72 7.01
N HIS A 107 -7.43 0.78 7.80
CA HIS A 107 -7.50 1.32 9.16
C HIS A 107 -7.36 2.83 9.23
N HIS A 108 -6.51 3.43 8.39
CA HIS A 108 -6.30 4.87 8.32
C HIS A 108 -7.28 5.55 7.36
N PHE A 109 -7.34 5.09 6.11
CA PHE A 109 -8.17 5.73 5.07
C PHE A 109 -9.62 5.24 5.04
N LYS A 110 -9.97 4.23 5.84
CA LYS A 110 -11.31 3.61 5.85
C LYS A 110 -11.75 3.11 4.46
N ALA A 111 -10.77 2.71 3.65
CA ALA A 111 -11.01 2.33 2.27
C ALA A 111 -11.52 0.89 2.17
N LEU A 112 -12.47 0.67 1.27
CA LEU A 112 -13.03 -0.64 0.98
C LEU A 112 -12.04 -1.45 0.11
N PRO A 113 -11.63 -2.66 0.52
CA PRO A 113 -10.69 -3.48 -0.24
C PRO A 113 -11.40 -4.08 -1.46
N ALA A 114 -11.30 -3.42 -2.60
CA ALA A 114 -12.11 -3.73 -3.78
C ALA A 114 -11.60 -4.97 -4.55
N VAL A 115 -10.29 -5.26 -4.51
CA VAL A 115 -9.72 -6.46 -5.14
C VAL A 115 -8.62 -7.05 -4.26
N PRO A 116 -8.82 -8.16 -3.54
CA PRO A 116 -7.77 -8.82 -2.76
C PRO A 116 -6.65 -9.35 -3.68
N LYS A 117 -5.54 -8.61 -3.80
CA LYS A 117 -4.54 -8.87 -4.84
C LYS A 117 -3.76 -10.16 -4.62
N ILE A 118 -3.45 -10.56 -3.38
CA ILE A 118 -2.77 -11.84 -3.11
C ILE A 118 -3.69 -13.00 -3.51
N PHE A 119 -4.98 -12.92 -3.22
CA PHE A 119 -5.97 -13.93 -3.63
C PHE A 119 -5.98 -14.17 -5.15
N TYR A 120 -6.03 -13.10 -5.95
CA TYR A 120 -6.01 -13.23 -7.41
C TYR A 120 -4.62 -13.45 -8.02
N LYS A 121 -3.57 -13.24 -7.23
CA LYS A 121 -2.21 -13.68 -7.53
C LYS A 121 -2.05 -15.10 -6.99
N GLN A 122 -2.91 -16.07 -7.34
CA GLN A 122 -2.66 -17.49 -7.01
C GLN A 122 -2.06 -18.25 -8.20
N ASN A 123 -2.60 -18.12 -9.41
CA ASN A 123 -2.00 -18.78 -10.58
C ASN A 123 -0.87 -17.93 -11.21
N PRO A 124 0.29 -18.52 -11.60
CA PRO A 124 1.36 -17.77 -12.27
C PRO A 124 0.93 -17.09 -13.58
N GLN A 125 -0.12 -17.63 -14.21
CA GLN A 125 -0.78 -17.11 -15.40
C GLN A 125 -1.83 -16.03 -15.11
N ASP A 126 -2.17 -15.80 -13.83
CA ASP A 126 -3.21 -14.84 -13.48
C ASP A 126 -2.78 -13.40 -13.81
N ASN A 127 -3.72 -12.73 -14.44
CA ASN A 127 -3.57 -11.43 -15.06
C ASN A 127 -3.50 -10.27 -14.07
N ALA A 128 -3.57 -10.53 -12.75
CA ALA A 128 -3.54 -9.54 -11.67
C ALA A 128 -2.14 -8.91 -11.41
N LYS A 129 -1.33 -8.75 -12.47
CA LYS A 129 -0.07 -8.01 -12.47
C LYS A 129 -0.36 -6.53 -12.77
N GLY A 130 -0.29 -5.69 -11.74
CA GLY A 130 -0.54 -4.25 -11.81
C GLY A 130 -0.42 -3.63 -10.43
N ALA A 131 -1.46 -2.95 -9.92
CA ALA A 131 -1.42 -2.33 -8.60
C ALA A 131 -1.21 -3.39 -7.49
N ASP A 132 -0.45 -3.04 -6.46
CA ASP A 132 -0.22 -3.89 -5.30
C ASP A 132 -1.43 -3.91 -4.37
N SER A 133 -2.20 -2.82 -4.35
CA SER A 133 -3.47 -2.76 -3.64
C SER A 133 -4.54 -2.02 -4.45
N VAL A 134 -5.81 -2.41 -4.27
CA VAL A 134 -6.93 -1.80 -4.98
C VAL A 134 -8.07 -1.55 -4.01
N HIS A 135 -8.37 -0.27 -3.80
CA HIS A 135 -9.41 0.14 -2.86
C HIS A 135 -10.35 1.18 -3.46
N ILE A 136 -11.53 1.30 -2.87
CA ILE A 136 -12.51 2.34 -3.18
C ILE A 136 -12.83 3.07 -1.88
N ILE A 137 -12.84 4.40 -1.93
CA ILE A 137 -13.40 5.24 -0.85
C ILE A 137 -14.70 5.84 -1.39
N VAL A 138 -15.76 5.71 -0.59
CA VAL A 138 -17.06 6.33 -0.88
C VAL A 138 -17.06 7.73 -0.27
N GLU A 139 -17.35 8.72 -1.11
CA GLU A 139 -17.38 10.15 -0.80
C GLU A 139 -18.81 10.64 -1.05
N ASP A 140 -19.70 10.43 -0.08
CA ASP A 140 -21.14 10.69 -0.19
C ASP A 140 -21.78 10.01 -1.42
N ASP A 141 -22.13 10.78 -2.45
CA ASP A 141 -22.72 10.29 -3.71
C ASP A 141 -21.67 10.00 -4.80
N ASP A 142 -20.38 10.12 -4.48
CA ASP A 142 -19.27 9.82 -5.37
C ASP A 142 -18.25 8.85 -4.75
N PHE A 143 -17.16 8.60 -5.48
CA PHE A 143 -16.10 7.69 -5.09
C PHE A 143 -14.74 8.15 -5.60
N SER A 144 -13.70 7.75 -4.86
CA SER A 144 -12.32 7.77 -5.33
C SER A 144 -11.76 6.35 -5.46
N LEU A 145 -10.89 6.17 -6.45
CA LEU A 145 -10.26 4.90 -6.78
C LEU A 145 -8.81 4.92 -6.35
N TRP A 146 -8.39 3.93 -5.57
CA TRP A 146 -7.07 3.90 -4.96
C TRP A 146 -6.26 2.73 -5.48
N PHE A 147 -5.21 3.01 -6.26
CA PHE A 147 -4.29 2.03 -6.83
C PHE A 147 -2.93 2.14 -6.16
N GLY A 148 -2.66 1.21 -5.25
CA GLY A 148 -1.48 1.24 -4.41
C GLY A 148 -0.25 0.63 -5.05
N GLU A 149 0.90 1.13 -4.62
CA GLU A 149 2.23 0.59 -4.90
C GLU A 149 2.96 0.41 -3.56
N ALA A 150 3.53 -0.77 -3.32
CA ALA A 150 4.20 -1.09 -2.07
C ALA A 150 5.62 -1.59 -2.33
N LYS A 151 6.56 -1.15 -1.50
CA LYS A 151 7.94 -1.64 -1.52
C LYS A 151 8.46 -1.84 -0.11
N PHE A 152 9.15 -2.96 0.10
CA PHE A 152 9.94 -3.21 1.30
C PHE A 152 11.43 -3.04 0.95
N TYR A 153 12.01 -1.87 1.23
CA TYR A 153 13.39 -1.57 0.88
C TYR A 153 14.36 -1.67 2.07
N ASN A 154 15.64 -1.91 1.77
CA ASN A 154 16.70 -1.79 2.78
C ASN A 154 17.11 -0.33 3.03
N SER A 155 16.72 0.58 2.13
CA SER A 155 16.92 2.01 2.27
C SER A 155 16.00 2.76 1.30
N ILE A 156 15.72 4.02 1.59
CA ILE A 156 14.95 4.93 0.72
C ILE A 156 15.83 6.09 0.23
N GLU A 157 17.13 5.82 0.09
CA GLU A 157 18.07 6.75 -0.51
C GLU A 157 17.76 7.01 -1.99
N ASP A 158 18.28 8.11 -2.51
CA ASP A 158 18.02 8.61 -3.86
C ASP A 158 18.14 7.57 -4.99
N ALA A 159 19.05 6.60 -4.83
CA ALA A 159 19.27 5.53 -5.80
C ALA A 159 18.10 4.53 -5.90
N ARG A 160 17.24 4.45 -4.88
CA ARG A 160 16.10 3.50 -4.81
C ARG A 160 14.81 4.07 -5.38
N LEU A 161 14.65 5.39 -5.34
CA LEU A 161 13.42 6.07 -5.76
C LEU A 161 13.06 5.89 -7.25
N PRO A 162 14.01 5.84 -8.21
CA PRO A 162 13.68 5.71 -9.62
C PRO A 162 12.91 4.44 -9.98
N GLU A 163 13.14 3.33 -9.26
CA GLU A 163 12.49 2.03 -9.51
C GLU A 163 10.99 2.11 -9.22
N ILE A 164 10.62 2.53 -8.00
CA ILE A 164 9.21 2.69 -7.61
C ILE A 164 8.48 3.74 -8.47
N ILE A 165 9.16 4.84 -8.85
CA ILE A 165 8.58 5.84 -9.77
C ILE A 165 8.32 5.22 -11.16
N THR A 166 9.17 4.29 -11.60
CA THR A 166 8.94 3.54 -12.86
C THR A 166 7.73 2.62 -12.73
N SER A 167 7.57 1.95 -11.57
CA SER A 167 6.40 1.12 -11.32
C SER A 167 5.12 1.93 -11.39
N ILE A 168 5.08 3.08 -10.71
CA ILE A 168 3.96 4.03 -10.76
C ILE A 168 3.70 4.52 -12.18
N LYS A 169 4.75 4.87 -12.94
CA LYS A 169 4.61 5.28 -14.36
C LYS A 169 3.87 4.20 -15.16
N ASN A 170 4.28 2.95 -14.98
CA ASN A 170 3.74 1.82 -15.71
C ASN A 170 2.28 1.56 -15.32
N SER A 171 1.94 1.63 -14.02
CA SER A 171 0.57 1.42 -13.54
C SER A 171 -0.40 2.49 -14.03
N LEU A 172 0.09 3.71 -14.30
CA LEU A 172 -0.69 4.83 -14.85
C LEU A 172 -0.91 4.79 -16.37
N SER A 173 -0.35 3.81 -17.08
CA SER A 173 -0.61 3.66 -18.52
C SER A 173 -2.07 3.26 -18.78
N THR A 174 -2.65 3.74 -19.88
CA THR A 174 -4.06 3.50 -20.24
C THR A 174 -4.42 2.02 -20.23
N ASP A 175 -3.57 1.17 -20.81
CA ASP A 175 -3.81 -0.27 -20.89
C ASP A 175 -3.81 -0.92 -19.50
N LYS A 176 -2.92 -0.47 -18.60
CA LYS A 176 -2.86 -0.97 -17.22
C LYS A 176 -4.07 -0.50 -16.41
N LEU A 177 -4.45 0.77 -16.50
CA LEU A 177 -5.64 1.30 -15.83
C LEU A 177 -6.91 0.61 -16.33
N LYS A 178 -7.09 0.44 -17.65
CA LYS A 178 -8.23 -0.30 -18.20
C LYS A 178 -8.24 -1.76 -17.76
N LYS A 179 -7.08 -2.39 -17.64
CA LYS A 179 -6.96 -3.76 -17.12
C LYS A 179 -7.39 -3.84 -15.66
N GLU A 180 -6.92 -2.94 -14.79
CA GLU A 180 -7.32 -2.91 -13.37
C GLU A 180 -8.83 -2.61 -13.23
N ASN A 181 -9.38 -1.68 -14.00
CA ASN A 181 -10.81 -1.40 -14.03
C ASN A 181 -11.66 -2.64 -14.41
N SER A 182 -11.17 -3.42 -15.40
CA SER A 182 -11.80 -4.68 -15.79
C SER A 182 -11.77 -5.70 -14.65
N ILE A 183 -10.67 -5.79 -13.88
CA ILE A 183 -10.61 -6.68 -12.73
C ILE A 183 -11.66 -6.26 -11.69
N ILE A 184 -11.71 -4.99 -11.31
CA ILE A 184 -12.66 -4.47 -10.32
C ILE A 184 -14.12 -4.76 -10.70
N THR A 185 -14.46 -4.60 -11.99
CA THR A 185 -15.84 -4.82 -12.46
C THR A 185 -16.23 -6.29 -12.61
N ASN A 186 -15.25 -7.21 -12.63
CA ASN A 186 -15.47 -8.65 -12.77
C ASN A 186 -15.33 -9.42 -11.45
N VAL A 187 -14.79 -8.82 -10.39
CA VAL A 187 -14.76 -9.47 -9.07
C VAL A 187 -16.13 -9.35 -8.40
N ALA A 188 -16.57 -10.43 -7.76
CA ALA A 188 -17.85 -10.43 -7.04
C ALA A 188 -17.83 -9.50 -5.83
N ASP A 189 -16.66 -9.20 -5.28
CA ASP A 189 -16.50 -8.41 -4.07
C ASP A 189 -17.12 -7.00 -4.20
N ILE A 190 -17.06 -6.37 -5.38
CA ILE A 190 -17.70 -5.06 -5.57
C ILE A 190 -19.22 -5.10 -5.40
N GLU A 191 -19.86 -6.25 -5.66
CA GLU A 191 -21.30 -6.42 -5.47
C GLU A 191 -21.70 -6.40 -4.00
N SER A 192 -20.87 -7.01 -3.15
CA SER A 192 -21.09 -7.11 -1.72
C SER A 192 -20.60 -5.89 -0.92
N LEU A 193 -19.52 -5.24 -1.38
CA LEU A 193 -18.89 -4.15 -0.63
C LEU A 193 -19.69 -2.84 -0.67
N ILE A 194 -20.51 -2.62 -1.71
CA ILE A 194 -21.25 -1.37 -1.92
C ILE A 194 -22.74 -1.70 -2.04
N THR A 195 -23.51 -1.33 -1.01
CA THR A 195 -24.96 -1.57 -0.94
C THR A 195 -25.78 -0.56 -1.74
N ASP A 196 -25.29 0.67 -1.90
CA ASP A 196 -25.94 1.68 -2.72
C ASP A 196 -25.87 1.30 -4.21
N THR A 197 -27.04 1.05 -4.80
CA THR A 197 -27.17 0.61 -6.19
C THR A 197 -26.81 1.72 -7.18
N CYS A 198 -27.15 2.98 -6.88
CA CYS A 198 -26.86 4.11 -7.74
C CYS A 198 -25.34 4.38 -7.79
N LEU A 199 -24.69 4.37 -6.63
CA LEU A 199 -23.24 4.52 -6.54
C LEU A 199 -22.51 3.36 -7.25
N LYS A 200 -22.99 2.13 -7.07
CA LYS A 200 -22.44 0.95 -7.75
C LYS A 200 -22.52 1.09 -9.27
N ASP A 201 -23.65 1.54 -9.81
CA ASP A 201 -23.81 1.77 -11.25
C ASP A 201 -22.91 2.89 -11.76
N LYS A 202 -22.75 3.96 -10.96
CA LYS A 202 -21.82 5.06 -11.24
C LYS A 202 -20.38 4.56 -11.33
N ILE A 203 -19.94 3.74 -10.37
CA ILE A 203 -18.60 3.11 -10.37
C ILE A 203 -18.42 2.23 -11.61
N LYS A 204 -19.33 1.29 -11.87
CA LYS A 204 -19.23 0.41 -13.05
C LYS A 204 -19.21 1.17 -14.37
N LYS A 205 -20.01 2.24 -14.48
CA LYS A 205 -20.01 3.11 -15.67
C LYS A 205 -18.67 3.82 -15.84
N SER A 206 -18.10 4.36 -14.76
CA SER A 206 -16.78 5.00 -14.76
C SER A 206 -15.63 4.04 -15.07
N LEU A 207 -15.74 2.78 -14.65
CA LEU A 207 -14.73 1.73 -14.88
C LEU A 207 -14.94 0.97 -16.19
N SER A 208 -16.00 1.26 -16.95
CA SER A 208 -16.31 0.57 -18.20
C SER A 208 -15.16 0.65 -19.21
N PRO A 209 -14.88 -0.40 -20.00
CA PRO A 209 -13.85 -0.37 -21.06
C PRO A 209 -14.03 0.76 -22.09
N ARG A 210 -15.28 1.21 -22.25
CA ARG A 210 -15.69 2.30 -23.16
C ARG A 210 -15.54 3.69 -22.54
N ALA A 211 -15.37 3.79 -21.22
CA ALA A 211 -15.14 5.06 -20.55
C ALA A 211 -13.73 5.59 -20.83
N SER A 212 -13.60 6.91 -20.91
CA SER A 212 -12.30 7.55 -21.01
C SER A 212 -11.59 7.49 -19.65
N ILE A 213 -10.34 7.04 -19.65
CA ILE A 213 -9.48 7.07 -18.46
C ILE A 213 -9.21 8.50 -17.99
N ASP A 214 -9.26 9.49 -18.89
CA ASP A 214 -9.06 10.89 -18.50
C ASP A 214 -10.14 11.40 -17.55
N ASN A 215 -11.37 10.90 -17.66
CA ASN A 215 -12.44 11.20 -16.71
C ASN A 215 -12.25 10.51 -15.35
N LEU A 216 -11.41 9.47 -15.29
CA LEU A 216 -11.12 8.71 -14.09
C LEU A 216 -9.91 9.28 -13.32
N LYS A 217 -8.94 9.89 -14.02
CA LYS A 217 -7.71 10.42 -13.39
C LYS A 217 -7.95 11.42 -12.25
N PRO A 218 -8.94 12.34 -12.31
CA PRO A 218 -9.27 13.19 -11.17
C PRO A 218 -9.71 12.42 -9.91
N LYS A 219 -10.29 11.23 -10.10
CA LYS A 219 -10.73 10.32 -9.03
C LYS A 219 -9.66 9.32 -8.60
N LEU A 220 -8.51 9.32 -9.27
CA LEU A 220 -7.44 8.36 -9.05
C LEU A 220 -6.51 8.85 -7.93
N HIS A 221 -6.31 7.98 -6.95
CA HIS A 221 -5.43 8.16 -5.81
C HIS A 221 -4.38 7.05 -5.82
N ILE A 222 -3.11 7.41 -5.66
CA ILE A 222 -1.98 6.48 -5.70
C ILE A 222 -1.29 6.48 -4.32
N PRO A 223 -1.69 5.58 -3.41
CA PRO A 223 -0.96 5.37 -2.16
C PRO A 223 0.34 4.60 -2.43
N ILE A 224 1.45 5.11 -1.90
CA ILE A 224 2.79 4.63 -2.19
C ILE A 224 3.45 4.31 -0.86
N LEU A 225 3.47 3.03 -0.48
CA LEU A 225 4.11 2.60 0.76
C LEU A 225 5.59 2.31 0.52
N LEU A 226 6.42 3.06 1.24
CA LEU A 226 7.82 2.77 1.46
C LEU A 226 8.00 2.20 2.87
N LEU A 227 7.86 0.88 2.99
CA LEU A 227 8.31 0.15 4.17
C LEU A 227 9.82 0.00 4.06
N HIS A 228 10.59 0.47 5.03
CA HIS A 228 12.04 0.50 4.85
C HIS A 228 12.86 0.25 6.10
N GLU A 229 13.98 -0.45 5.94
CA GLU A 229 15.01 -0.49 6.96
C GLU A 229 15.56 0.92 7.21
N CYS A 230 15.70 1.29 8.48
CA CYS A 230 16.00 2.65 8.92
C CYS A 230 17.04 2.62 10.05
N SER A 231 18.21 3.20 9.79
CA SER A 231 19.29 3.29 10.79
C SER A 231 18.90 4.11 12.01
N ILE A 232 18.10 5.18 11.83
CA ILE A 232 17.57 6.00 12.93
C ILE A 232 16.70 5.13 13.84
N THR A 233 15.71 4.42 13.28
CA THR A 233 14.86 3.51 14.08
C THR A 233 15.66 2.40 14.77
N LYS A 234 16.76 1.94 14.15
CA LYS A 234 17.65 0.95 14.77
C LYS A 234 18.50 1.52 15.91
N SER A 235 18.88 2.80 15.87
CA SER A 235 19.78 3.42 16.85
C SER A 235 19.08 3.89 18.12
N HIS A 236 17.75 3.98 18.10
CA HIS A 236 16.94 4.34 19.25
C HIS A 236 16.35 3.08 19.91
N SER A 237 16.09 3.18 21.22
CA SER A 237 15.54 2.11 22.05
C SER A 237 14.26 2.52 22.78
N VAL A 238 13.81 3.76 22.62
CA VAL A 238 12.63 4.31 23.30
C VAL A 238 11.97 5.33 22.38
N MET A 239 10.66 5.52 22.55
CA MET A 239 9.87 6.52 21.85
C MET A 239 10.13 7.94 22.37
N SER A 240 11.35 8.44 22.20
CA SER A 240 11.74 9.78 22.63
C SER A 240 11.40 10.86 21.60
N GLU A 241 11.32 12.12 22.05
CA GLU A 241 11.11 13.24 21.15
C GLU A 241 12.30 13.42 20.17
N GLU A 242 13.52 13.07 20.58
CA GLU A 242 14.68 13.07 19.68
C GLU A 242 14.48 12.08 18.53
N TYR A 243 14.06 10.84 18.81
CA TYR A 243 13.75 9.84 17.78
C TYR A 243 12.68 10.35 16.81
N LYS A 244 11.56 10.88 17.34
CA LYS A 244 10.47 11.40 16.52
C LYS A 244 10.93 12.54 15.61
N ASN A 245 11.68 13.50 16.15
CA ASN A 245 12.20 14.63 15.39
C ASN A 245 13.18 14.20 14.29
N GLU A 246 14.05 13.23 14.56
CA GLU A 246 14.97 12.67 13.56
C GLU A 246 14.21 11.98 12.42
N ILE A 247 13.17 11.21 12.72
CA ILE A 247 12.33 10.56 11.71
C ILE A 247 11.53 11.58 10.90
N VAL A 248 10.91 12.58 11.55
CA VAL A 248 10.20 13.66 10.83
C VAL A 248 11.11 14.32 9.82
N LYS A 249 12.30 14.75 10.27
CA LYS A 249 13.28 15.41 9.39
C LYS A 249 13.69 14.50 8.24
N TYR A 250 14.05 13.24 8.52
CA TYR A 250 14.46 12.30 7.49
C TYR A 250 13.35 12.07 6.45
N HIS A 251 12.12 11.81 6.88
CA HIS A 251 11.00 11.56 5.95
C HIS A 251 10.58 12.81 5.16
N GLN A 252 10.68 14.01 5.73
CA GLN A 252 10.45 15.25 4.99
C GLN A 252 11.50 15.44 3.88
N GLU A 253 12.78 15.19 4.17
CA GLU A 253 13.85 15.22 3.16
C GLU A 253 13.61 14.18 2.06
N ARG A 254 13.25 12.94 2.43
CA ARG A 254 12.94 11.86 1.48
C ARG A 254 11.71 12.17 0.62
N ALA A 255 10.68 12.79 1.18
CA ALA A 255 9.49 13.18 0.43
C ALA A 255 9.79 14.24 -0.62
N ASN A 256 10.59 15.26 -0.26
CA ASN A 256 11.06 16.28 -1.19
C ASN A 256 11.85 15.64 -2.35
N ALA A 257 12.80 14.75 -2.06
CA ALA A 257 13.57 14.03 -3.07
C ALA A 257 12.67 13.16 -3.97
N PHE A 258 11.71 12.44 -3.37
CA PHE A 258 10.77 11.58 -4.10
C PHE A 258 9.91 12.38 -5.07
N PHE A 259 9.22 13.42 -4.60
CA PHE A 259 8.29 14.17 -5.43
C PHE A 259 8.99 14.99 -6.51
N LYS A 260 10.20 15.51 -6.23
CA LYS A 260 11.04 16.13 -7.26
C LYS A 260 11.33 15.14 -8.41
N LYS A 261 11.91 13.98 -8.09
CA LYS A 261 12.20 12.94 -9.09
C LYS A 261 10.94 12.40 -9.77
N GLN A 262 9.82 12.33 -9.06
CA GLN A 262 8.54 11.89 -9.62
C GLN A 262 8.04 12.89 -10.66
N ILE A 263 7.99 14.18 -10.33
CA ILE A 263 7.55 15.23 -11.24
C ILE A 263 8.46 15.29 -12.47
N ASP A 264 9.79 15.25 -12.29
CA ASP A 264 10.75 15.25 -13.40
C ASP A 264 10.54 14.07 -14.37
N LYS A 265 10.21 12.89 -13.82
CA LYS A 265 10.13 11.65 -14.60
C LYS A 265 8.76 11.37 -15.21
N ILE A 266 7.68 11.76 -14.53
CA ILE A 266 6.31 11.41 -14.91
C ILE A 266 5.33 12.59 -14.93
N GLY A 267 5.79 13.82 -14.67
CA GLY A 267 4.95 15.02 -14.65
C GLY A 267 4.34 15.38 -16.02
N THR A 268 4.88 14.83 -17.11
CA THR A 268 4.38 15.03 -18.48
C THR A 268 3.27 14.06 -18.88
N ILE A 269 2.88 13.11 -18.00
CA ILE A 269 1.75 12.22 -18.28
C ILE A 269 0.46 13.05 -18.42
N PRO A 270 -0.41 12.75 -19.40
CA PRO A 270 -1.67 13.47 -19.56
C PRO A 270 -2.51 13.48 -18.28
N HIS A 271 -2.97 14.64 -17.86
CA HIS A 271 -3.74 14.88 -16.62
C HIS A 271 -3.01 14.45 -15.34
N TYR A 272 -1.68 14.40 -15.33
CA TYR A 272 -0.88 14.07 -14.14
C TYR A 272 -1.27 14.91 -12.91
N SER A 273 -1.49 16.21 -13.10
CA SER A 273 -1.87 17.14 -12.03
C SER A 273 -3.23 16.85 -11.39
N SER A 274 -4.09 16.04 -12.03
CA SER A 274 -5.39 15.63 -11.49
C SER A 274 -5.31 14.37 -10.63
N ILE A 275 -4.22 13.61 -10.71
CA ILE A 275 -4.02 12.38 -9.93
C ILE A 275 -3.52 12.75 -8.53
N ALA A 276 -4.11 12.16 -7.50
CA ALA A 276 -3.63 12.31 -6.13
C ALA A 276 -2.54 11.28 -5.81
N PHE A 277 -1.48 11.70 -5.15
CA PHE A 277 -0.39 10.83 -4.70
C PHE A 277 -0.24 10.92 -3.19
N HIS A 278 -0.15 9.78 -2.51
CA HIS A 278 -0.02 9.70 -1.06
C HIS A 278 1.24 8.91 -0.74
N LEU A 279 2.30 9.59 -0.35
CA LEU A 279 3.56 8.95 0.01
C LEU A 279 3.51 8.54 1.48
N ILE A 280 3.66 7.25 1.75
CA ILE A 280 3.50 6.66 3.07
C ILE A 280 4.84 6.05 3.48
N PHE A 281 5.41 6.53 4.56
CA PHE A 281 6.64 6.00 5.14
C PHE A 281 6.33 5.14 6.36
N PHE A 282 7.03 4.00 6.45
CA PHE A 282 7.05 3.17 7.64
C PHE A 282 8.48 2.66 7.86
N PRO A 283 9.21 3.19 8.85
CA PRO A 283 10.57 2.76 9.13
C PRO A 283 10.56 1.52 10.02
N VAL A 284 11.48 0.60 9.76
CA VAL A 284 11.72 -0.60 10.59
C VAL A 284 13.22 -0.71 10.90
N PRO A 285 13.61 -1.28 12.05
CA PRO A 285 15.03 -1.34 12.44
C PRO A 285 15.85 -2.32 11.59
N LEU A 286 15.27 -3.48 11.20
CA LEU A 286 15.97 -4.51 10.44
C LEU A 286 14.99 -5.31 9.58
N LYS A 287 15.06 -5.15 8.25
CA LYS A 287 14.17 -5.84 7.30
C LYS A 287 14.30 -7.36 7.44
N LYS A 288 15.54 -7.86 7.54
CA LYS A 288 15.81 -9.31 7.56
C LYS A 288 15.07 -10.03 8.68
N ALA A 289 15.07 -9.48 9.90
CA ALA A 289 14.40 -10.08 11.05
C ALA A 289 12.88 -10.21 10.83
N ILE A 290 12.27 -9.17 10.26
CA ILE A 290 10.83 -9.16 9.95
C ILE A 290 10.49 -10.21 8.88
N VAL A 291 11.28 -10.25 7.81
CA VAL A 291 11.07 -11.20 6.70
C VAL A 291 11.24 -12.63 7.18
N ASP A 292 12.31 -12.94 7.91
CA ASP A 292 12.57 -14.31 8.37
C ASP A 292 11.46 -14.80 9.31
N LYS A 293 10.99 -13.95 10.23
CA LYS A 293 9.90 -14.29 11.14
C LYS A 293 8.58 -14.48 10.40
N PHE A 294 8.28 -13.63 9.42
CA PHE A 294 7.08 -13.76 8.59
C PHE A 294 7.10 -15.09 7.81
N LEU A 295 8.21 -15.40 7.12
CA LEU A 295 8.36 -16.65 6.36
C LEU A 295 8.20 -17.87 7.26
N SER A 296 8.88 -17.91 8.41
CA SER A 296 8.76 -19.01 9.37
C SER A 296 7.32 -19.20 9.87
N THR A 297 6.58 -18.10 10.09
CA THR A 297 5.20 -18.16 10.55
C THR A 297 4.26 -18.61 9.42
N ALA A 298 4.51 -18.15 8.20
CA ALA A 298 3.76 -18.57 7.01
C ALA A 298 3.96 -20.06 6.71
N ASP A 299 5.19 -20.56 6.80
CA ASP A 299 5.48 -21.98 6.65
C ASP A 299 4.76 -22.84 7.69
N PHE A 300 4.70 -22.37 8.94
CA PHE A 300 3.94 -23.05 9.99
C PHE A 300 2.44 -23.16 9.64
N TYR A 301 1.79 -22.04 9.31
CA TYR A 301 0.34 -22.04 9.02
C TYR A 301 -0.02 -22.74 7.70
N LYS A 302 0.87 -22.76 6.71
CA LYS A 302 0.66 -23.49 5.46
C LYS A 302 0.63 -25.01 5.66
N ASN A 303 1.43 -25.50 6.60
CA ASN A 303 1.59 -26.92 6.90
C ASN A 303 0.67 -27.41 8.03
N TYR A 304 -0.24 -26.57 8.49
CA TYR A 304 -1.33 -26.92 9.41
C TYR A 304 -2.49 -27.58 8.66
#